data_AF-A0A3B0UPI3-F1
#
_entry.id   AF-A0A3B0UPI3-F1
#
_cell.length_a   1.000
_cell.length_b   1.000
_cell.length_c   1.000
_cell.angle_alpha   90.00
_cell.angle_beta   90.00
_cell.angle_gamma   90.00
#
_symmetry.space_group_name_H-M   'P 1'
#
loop_
_entity.id
_entity.type
_entity.pdbx_description
1 polymer ?
#
loop_
_entity_poly.entity_id
_entity_poly.type
_entity_poly.pdbx_seq_one_letter_code
_entity_poly.pdbx_strand_id
1 'polypeptide(L)' 'LLIVTEWPVFRSPDFNKIKSLLANNVIFDGRNLYKPSDMKKLEFEYYSIGREEV' A
#
# COMPACT_ATOMS: atom_id res chain seq x y z
N LEU A 1 -5.53 -3.91 3.84
CA LEU A 1 -4.76 -3.10 4.83
C LEU A 1 -5.13 -1.63 4.67
N LEU A 2 -5.30 -0.87 5.76
CA LEU A 2 -5.65 0.56 5.71
C LEU A 2 -4.56 1.38 6.44
N ILE A 3 -4.06 2.43 5.78
CA ILE A 3 -3.06 3.36 6.34
C ILE A 3 -3.74 4.69 6.66
N VAL A 4 -3.82 5.02 7.95
CA VAL A 4 -4.46 6.24 8.46
C VAL A 4 -3.50 7.23 9.13
N THR A 5 -2.23 6.82 9.32
CA THR A 5 -1.17 7.65 9.90
C THR A 5 0.13 7.46 9.14
N GLU A 6 0.96 8.51 9.10
CA GLU A 6 2.16 8.63 8.28
C GLU A 6 3.47 8.37 9.05
N TRP A 7 3.41 7.52 10.09
CA TRP A 7 4.59 7.21 10.89
C TRP A 7 5.74 6.68 10.03
N PRO A 8 7.00 7.08 10.30
CA PRO A 8 8.14 6.74 9.45
C PRO A 8 8.31 5.24 9.18
N VAL A 9 7.98 4.39 10.16
CA VAL A 9 8.05 2.93 10.05
C VAL A 9 7.20 2.36 8.89
N PHE A 10 6.14 3.05 8.48
CA PHE A 10 5.27 2.61 7.39
C PHE A 10 5.79 2.96 6.00
N ARG A 11 6.86 3.76 5.87
CA ARG A 11 7.39 4.19 4.55
C ARG A 11 8.22 3.11 3.84
N SER A 12 8.69 2.10 4.56
CA SER A 12 9.50 1.01 4.00
C SER A 12 9.16 -0.33 4.65
N PRO A 13 7.93 -0.83 4.47
CA PRO A 13 7.54 -2.11 5.05
C PRO A 13 8.13 -3.28 4.27
N ASP A 14 8.12 -4.45 4.89
CA ASP A 14 8.34 -5.72 4.19
C ASP A 14 7.04 -6.13 3.47
N PHE A 15 6.97 -5.81 2.18
CA PHE A 15 5.79 -6.11 1.35
C PHE A 15 5.56 -7.61 1.14
N ASN A 16 6.62 -8.44 1.15
CA ASN A 16 6.47 -9.89 1.02
C ASN A 16 5.79 -10.48 2.25
N LYS A 17 6.16 -10.01 3.44
CA LYS A 17 5.49 -10.37 4.68
C LYS A 17 4.04 -9.87 4.72
N ILE A 18 3.77 -8.67 4.19
CA ILE A 18 2.39 -8.17 4.12
C ILE A 18 1.54 -9.05 3.20
N LYS A 19 2.04 -9.39 2.00
CA LYS A 19 1.33 -10.28 1.06
C LYS A 19 0.98 -11.62 1.70
N SER A 20 1.90 -12.23 2.45
CA SER A 20 1.67 -13.55 3.04
C SER A 20 0.66 -13.54 4.20
N LEU A 21 0.42 -12.39 4.81
CA LEU A 21 -0.49 -12.24 5.96
C LEU A 21 -1.89 -11.75 5.56
N LEU A 22 -2.03 -11.09 4.40
CA LEU A 22 -3.32 -10.60 3.94
C LEU A 22 -4.11 -11.70 3.24
N ALA A 23 -5.43 -11.75 3.48
CA ALA A 23 -6.33 -12.61 2.72
C ALA A 23 -6.41 -12.20 1.24
N ASN A 24 -6.33 -10.90 0.96
CA ASN A 24 -6.26 -10.32 -0.38
C ASN A 24 -5.21 -9.22 -0.39
N ASN A 25 -4.45 -9.08 -1.48
CA ASN A 25 -3.39 -8.09 -1.64
C ASN A 25 -3.97 -6.68 -1.93
N VAL A 26 -4.77 -6.15 -1.00
CA VAL A 26 -5.45 -4.86 -1.14
C VAL A 26 -4.98 -3.87 -0.07
N ILE A 27 -4.58 -2.67 -0.50
CA ILE A 27 -4.13 -1.58 0.36
C ILE A 27 -4.92 -0.30 0.05
N PHE A 28 -5.48 0.29 1.11
CA PHE A 28 -6.05 1.64 1.10
C PHE A 28 -5.08 2.56 1.84
N ASP A 29 -4.51 3.54 1.14
CA ASP A 29 -3.54 4.47 1.70
C ASP A 29 -4.10 5.89 1.75
N GLY A 30 -4.62 6.26 2.92
CA GLY A 30 -5.11 7.61 3.20
C GLY A 30 -4.01 8.65 3.32
N ARG A 31 -2.74 8.23 3.40
CA ARG A 31 -1.57 9.10 3.61
C ARG A 31 -0.62 9.15 2.43
N ASN A 32 -0.95 8.46 1.34
CA ASN A 32 -0.26 8.56 0.06
C ASN A 32 1.25 8.22 0.16
N LEU A 33 1.61 7.30 1.06
CA LEU A 33 2.98 6.88 1.39
C LEU A 33 3.66 6.13 0.25
N TYR A 34 2.91 5.33 -0.50
CA TYR A 34 3.46 4.53 -1.60
C TYR A 34 3.15 5.12 -2.98
N LYS A 35 4.04 4.85 -3.94
CA LYS A 35 3.84 5.24 -5.33
C LYS A 35 2.95 4.20 -6.03
N PRO A 36 1.91 4.62 -6.77
CA PRO A 36 1.03 3.68 -7.45
C PRO A 36 1.76 2.72 -8.41
N SER A 37 2.82 3.21 -9.10
CA SER A 37 3.65 2.39 -9.97
C SER A 37 4.37 1.24 -9.27
N ASP A 38 4.77 1.45 -8.02
CA ASP A 38 5.50 0.45 -7.24
C ASP A 38 4.52 -0.59 -6.71
N MET A 39 3.34 -0.14 -6.25
CA MET A 39 2.26 -1.03 -5.81
C MET A 39 1.74 -1.91 -6.96
N LYS A 40 1.66 -1.37 -8.19
CA LYS A 40 1.37 -2.15 -9.40
C LYS A 40 2.35 -3.28 -9.65
N LYS A 41 3.65 -2.97 -9.60
CA LYS A 41 4.73 -3.96 -9.80
C LYS A 41 4.72 -5.01 -8.72
N LEU A 42 4.33 -4.61 -7.51
CA LEU A 42 4.13 -5.48 -6.38
C LEU A 42 2.76 -6.17 -6.39
N GLU A 43 1.93 -6.05 -7.43
CA GLU A 43 0.63 -6.74 -7.55
C GLU A 43 -0.28 -6.56 -6.32
N PHE A 44 -0.30 -5.34 -5.78
CA PHE A 44 -1.32 -4.90 -4.84
C PHE A 44 -2.38 -4.10 -5.57
N GLU A 45 -3.64 -4.36 -5.24
CA GLU A 45 -4.74 -3.44 -5.51
C GLU A 45 -4.59 -2.26 -4.52
N TYR A 46 -4.31 -1.08 -5.05
CA TYR A 46 -3.85 0.08 -4.31
C TYR A 46 -4.73 1.29 -4.56
N TYR A 47 -5.43 1.69 -3.50
CA TYR A 47 -6.26 2.88 -3.48
C TYR A 47 -5.56 3.99 -2.72
N SER A 48 -5.36 5.12 -3.36
CA SER A 48 -4.70 6.28 -2.78
C SER A 48 -5.50 7.55 -3.05
N ILE A 49 -5.30 8.60 -2.24
CA ILE A 49 -6.15 9.79 -2.28
C ILE A 49 -5.70 10.72 -3.40
N GLY A 50 -6.62 11.00 -4.33
CA GLY A 50 -6.43 11.97 -5.41
C GLY A 50 -5.41 11.52 -6.48
N ARG A 51 -5.23 10.21 -6.66
CA ARG A 51 -4.34 9.60 -7.65
C ARG A 51 -5.07 8.48 -8.38
N GLU A 52 -4.50 8.00 -9.48
CA GLU A 52 -5.01 6.83 -10.20
C GLU A 52 -5.01 5.58 -9.29
N GLU A 53 -6.07 4.78 -9.40
CA GLU A 53 -6.21 3.48 -8.74
C GLU A 53 -5.40 2.45 -9.54
N VAL A 54 -4.64 1.60 -8.85
CA VAL A 54 -3.68 0.71 -9.51
C VAL A 54 -3.67 -0.68 -8.92
#